data_AF-A0A0M6YMX6-F1
#
_entry.id   AF-A0A0M6YMX6-F1
#
_cell.length_a   1.000
_cell.length_b   1.000
_cell.length_c   1.000
_cell.angle_alpha   90.00
_cell.angle_beta   90.00
_cell.angle_gamma   90.00
#
_symmetry.space_group_name_H-M   'P 1'
#
loop_
_entity.id
_entity.type
_entity.pdbx_description
1 polymer ?
#
loop_
_entity_poly.entity_id
_entity_poly.type
_entity_poly.pdbx_seq_one_letter_code
_entity_poly.pdbx_strand_id
1 'polypeptide(L)'
;MRGLTIATMVCLWASATLADWQLAPQGGWISDRPTARGSAENDAFVLSLTCREGAPFLFTLGYPARAGETREEAFVVEVDGRSFEPFGEHYPPDGLWTATPSADLIAALKAGNVARVAPPDQQPQIIRLRGSSRAIEGALADCALVSASDVPSAADQDAPGEVPYGTTVQFGQLIASTCGGGYSLAVGAEETADLDGDGREDVVLDWAGVTCDDRTKGRGAGFCGAALCRIDVLLTGPGTHQQMMGLKPRFVRRIFDKVALRTTTTGATCGGPTQICEVDWRFDGRKLEATR
;
A
#
# COMPACT_ATOMS: atom_id res chain seq x y z
N MET A 1 -4.09 12.53 70.77
CA MET A 1 -4.32 12.74 69.33
C MET A 1 -4.01 11.43 68.62
N ARG A 2 -5.03 10.69 68.17
CA ARG A 2 -4.87 9.41 67.45
C ARG A 2 -4.98 9.71 65.95
N GLY A 3 -3.88 9.50 65.22
CA GLY A 3 -3.83 9.69 63.76
C GLY A 3 -4.47 8.51 63.04
N LEU A 4 -5.43 8.81 62.17
CA LEU A 4 -6.11 7.84 61.31
C LEU A 4 -5.34 7.75 59.99
N THR A 5 -4.70 6.62 59.72
CA THR A 5 -4.00 6.36 58.45
C THR A 5 -4.99 5.73 57.46
N ILE A 6 -5.38 6.46 56.43
CA ILE A 6 -6.22 5.95 55.34
C ILE A 6 -5.30 5.34 54.28
N ALA A 7 -5.36 4.02 54.14
CA ALA A 7 -4.65 3.29 53.09
C ALA A 7 -5.49 3.30 51.81
N THR A 8 -5.11 4.11 50.83
CA THR A 8 -5.73 4.14 49.50
C THR A 8 -5.16 3.00 48.67
N MET A 9 -5.91 1.91 48.56
CA MET A 9 -5.61 0.79 47.68
C MET A 9 -6.00 1.16 46.24
N VAL A 10 -5.02 1.56 45.43
CA VAL A 10 -5.20 1.80 44.00
C VAL A 10 -5.24 0.45 43.28
N CYS A 11 -6.44 -0.07 42.98
CA CYS A 11 -6.59 -1.19 42.07
C CYS A 11 -6.29 -0.71 40.64
N LEU A 12 -5.06 -0.93 40.19
CA LEU A 12 -4.69 -0.87 38.77
C LEU A 12 -5.38 -2.03 38.05
N TRP A 13 -6.62 -1.81 37.63
CA TRP A 13 -7.26 -2.68 36.64
C TRP A 13 -6.57 -2.39 35.31
N ALA A 14 -5.58 -3.21 34.96
CA ALA A 14 -5.14 -3.31 33.59
C ALA A 14 -6.34 -3.79 32.77
N SER A 15 -7.06 -2.85 32.15
CA SER A 15 -7.96 -3.14 31.06
C SER A 15 -7.09 -3.72 29.94
N ALA A 16 -6.94 -5.04 29.92
CA ALA A 16 -6.53 -5.72 28.71
C ALA A 16 -7.58 -5.32 27.67
N THR A 17 -7.22 -4.37 26.81
CA THR A 17 -7.96 -4.04 25.59
C THR A 17 -7.87 -5.26 24.70
N LEU A 18 -8.69 -6.26 25.02
CA LEU A 18 -8.87 -7.43 24.19
C LEU A 18 -9.34 -6.91 22.83
N ALA A 19 -8.66 -7.34 21.77
CA ALA A 19 -8.88 -6.93 20.40
C ALA A 19 -10.36 -7.13 19.99
N ASP A 20 -11.13 -6.06 20.14
CA ASP A 20 -12.49 -5.94 19.64
C ASP A 20 -12.41 -5.46 18.18
N TRP A 21 -13.40 -5.84 17.37
CA TRP A 21 -13.52 -5.30 16.03
C TRP A 21 -13.78 -3.79 16.08
N GLN A 22 -13.07 -3.05 15.24
CA GLN A 22 -13.13 -1.60 15.17
C GLN A 22 -13.61 -1.16 13.79
N LEU A 23 -14.39 -0.08 13.76
CA LEU A 23 -14.68 0.65 12.53
C LEU A 23 -13.61 1.74 12.36
N ALA A 24 -12.71 1.54 11.41
CA ALA A 24 -11.78 2.57 11.00
C ALA A 24 -12.46 3.50 9.97
N PRO A 25 -12.17 4.81 9.97
CA PRO A 25 -12.72 5.73 8.98
C PRO A 25 -12.27 5.42 7.55
N GLN A 26 -11.12 4.75 7.40
CA GLN A 26 -10.59 4.24 6.13
C GLN A 26 -9.83 2.93 6.36
N GLY A 27 -9.69 2.10 5.32
CA GLY A 27 -8.93 0.84 5.31
C GLY A 27 -7.44 1.00 4.98
N GLY A 28 -6.92 2.22 5.16
CA GLY A 28 -5.64 2.65 4.58
C GLY A 28 -5.71 2.67 3.05
N TRP A 29 -4.59 2.45 2.38
CA TRP A 29 -4.50 2.32 0.91
C TRP A 29 -5.45 1.29 0.24
N ILE A 30 -6.00 0.28 0.95
CA ILE A 30 -6.92 -0.72 0.34
C ILE A 30 -8.25 -0.06 -0.01
N SER A 31 -8.68 0.87 0.83
CA SER A 31 -9.99 1.46 0.75
C SER A 31 -9.99 2.81 1.45
N ASP A 32 -10.37 3.83 0.70
CA ASP A 32 -10.73 5.16 1.20
C ASP A 32 -12.09 5.16 1.94
N ARG A 33 -12.74 3.99 2.06
CA ARG A 33 -14.03 3.81 2.72
C ARG A 33 -13.88 3.28 4.15
N PRO A 34 -14.88 3.55 5.01
CA PRO A 34 -14.95 2.96 6.34
C PRO A 34 -14.73 1.45 6.29
N THR A 35 -13.83 0.96 7.15
CA THR A 35 -13.38 -0.43 7.13
C THR A 35 -13.55 -1.06 8.50
N ALA A 36 -14.24 -2.20 8.54
CA ALA A 36 -14.36 -3.03 9.74
C ALA A 36 -13.11 -3.88 9.84
N ARG A 37 -12.46 -3.86 11.01
CA ARG A 37 -11.17 -4.53 11.22
C ARG A 37 -11.18 -5.34 12.51
N GLY A 38 -10.79 -6.62 12.43
CA GLY A 38 -10.44 -7.45 13.59
C GLY A 38 -8.98 -7.93 13.49
N SER A 39 -8.29 -8.03 14.63
CA SER A 39 -6.92 -8.57 14.72
C SER A 39 -6.86 -9.87 15.53
N ALA A 40 -5.84 -10.67 15.24
CA ALA A 40 -5.48 -11.81 16.09
C ALA A 40 -4.85 -11.31 17.42
N GLU A 41 -4.73 -12.20 18.41
CA GLU A 41 -4.25 -11.83 19.76
C GLU A 41 -2.85 -11.20 19.81
N ASN A 42 -2.02 -11.42 18.78
CA ASN A 42 -0.69 -10.87 18.66
C ASN A 42 -0.61 -9.61 17.77
N ASP A 43 -1.76 -9.11 17.30
CA ASP A 43 -1.90 -7.98 16.35
C ASP A 43 -1.12 -8.10 15.02
N ALA A 44 -0.48 -9.24 14.78
CA ALA A 44 0.30 -9.49 13.57
C ALA A 44 -0.60 -9.83 12.37
N PHE A 45 -1.82 -10.29 12.63
CA PHE A 45 -2.77 -10.74 11.61
C PHE A 45 -4.06 -9.96 11.70
N VAL A 46 -4.60 -9.61 10.54
CA VAL A 46 -5.78 -8.76 10.43
C VAL A 46 -6.77 -9.38 9.45
N LEU A 47 -8.05 -9.40 9.79
CA LEU A 47 -9.16 -9.63 8.88
C LEU A 47 -9.98 -8.35 8.79
N SER A 48 -10.22 -7.87 7.59
CA SER A 48 -10.95 -6.64 7.35
C SER A 48 -12.00 -6.79 6.29
N LEU A 49 -13.04 -5.95 6.42
CA LEU A 49 -14.16 -5.89 5.50
C LEU A 49 -14.48 -4.42 5.22
N THR A 50 -14.60 -4.08 3.94
CA THR A 50 -14.90 -2.71 3.49
C THR A 50 -15.83 -2.75 2.28
N CYS A 51 -16.23 -1.58 1.81
CA CYS A 51 -16.93 -1.42 0.55
C CYS A 51 -15.96 -1.01 -0.57
N ARG A 52 -15.96 -1.74 -1.68
CA ARG A 52 -15.18 -1.40 -2.89
C ARG A 52 -16.10 -1.48 -4.10
N GLU A 53 -16.21 -0.38 -4.85
CA GLU A 53 -17.03 -0.32 -6.07
C GLU A 53 -18.50 -0.75 -5.85
N GLY A 54 -19.05 -0.45 -4.67
CA GLY A 54 -20.43 -0.83 -4.31
C GLY A 54 -20.61 -2.30 -3.90
N ALA A 55 -19.54 -3.09 -3.86
CA ALA A 55 -19.58 -4.48 -3.40
C ALA A 55 -18.79 -4.67 -2.08
N PRO A 56 -19.22 -5.60 -1.21
CA PRO A 56 -18.40 -6.01 -0.07
C PRO A 56 -17.05 -6.54 -0.54
N PHE A 57 -15.99 -6.14 0.15
CA PHE A 57 -14.62 -6.52 -0.14
C PHE A 57 -13.93 -6.99 1.14
N LEU A 58 -13.46 -8.23 1.13
CA LEU A 58 -12.76 -8.88 2.24
C LEU A 58 -11.27 -8.89 1.96
N PHE A 59 -10.46 -8.60 2.98
CA PHE A 59 -9.03 -8.82 2.87
C PHE A 59 -8.41 -9.25 4.20
N THR A 60 -7.30 -9.99 4.11
CA THR A 60 -6.50 -10.39 5.26
C THR A 60 -5.01 -10.20 5.01
N LEU A 61 -4.29 -9.86 6.08
CA LEU A 61 -2.88 -9.46 6.09
C LEU A 61 -2.16 -10.12 7.27
N GLY A 62 -0.83 -10.19 7.17
CA GLY A 62 0.03 -10.70 8.24
C GLY A 62 0.63 -12.08 7.99
N TYR A 63 0.23 -12.75 6.90
CA TYR A 63 0.73 -14.07 6.56
C TYR A 63 2.11 -14.00 5.90
N PRO A 64 3.10 -14.77 6.36
CA PRO A 64 4.41 -14.82 5.73
C PRO A 64 4.29 -15.41 4.32
N ALA A 65 4.41 -14.60 3.29
CA ALA A 65 4.36 -15.07 1.91
C ALA A 65 5.76 -15.10 1.29
N ARG A 66 5.99 -16.10 0.45
CA ARG A 66 7.18 -16.15 -0.41
C ARG A 66 6.96 -15.15 -1.55
N ALA A 67 7.94 -14.31 -1.83
CA ALA A 67 7.91 -13.43 -2.99
C ALA A 67 7.57 -14.24 -4.26
N GLY A 68 6.73 -13.67 -5.11
CA GLY A 68 6.20 -14.32 -6.29
C GLY A 68 5.10 -13.48 -6.95
N GLU A 69 4.68 -13.90 -8.13
CA GLU A 69 3.66 -13.22 -8.91
C GLU A 69 2.31 -13.20 -8.17
N THR A 70 1.54 -12.12 -8.41
CA THR A 70 0.15 -12.04 -7.98
C THR A 70 -0.64 -13.16 -8.65
N ARG A 71 -1.50 -13.83 -7.89
CA ARG A 71 -2.28 -14.97 -8.38
C ARG A 71 -3.64 -15.01 -7.71
N GLU A 72 -4.60 -15.64 -8.39
CA GLU A 72 -5.91 -15.90 -7.81
C GLU A 72 -5.91 -17.24 -7.07
N GLU A 73 -6.35 -17.24 -5.82
CA GLU A 73 -6.48 -18.44 -5.01
C GLU A 73 -7.54 -18.28 -3.91
N ALA A 74 -8.09 -19.42 -3.47
CA ALA A 74 -8.99 -19.45 -2.34
C ALA A 74 -8.22 -19.49 -1.02
N PHE A 75 -8.82 -18.95 0.04
CA PHE A 75 -8.39 -19.16 1.41
C PHE A 75 -9.58 -19.53 2.29
N VAL A 76 -9.33 -20.20 3.40
CA VAL A 76 -10.40 -20.66 4.30
C VAL A 76 -10.66 -19.61 5.36
N VAL A 77 -11.94 -19.29 5.56
CA VAL A 77 -12.44 -18.56 6.73
C VAL A 77 -13.46 -19.45 7.43
N GLU A 78 -13.12 -19.95 8.62
CA GLU A 78 -14.02 -20.75 9.45
C GLU A 78 -14.61 -19.85 10.55
N VAL A 79 -15.93 -19.71 10.61
CA VAL A 79 -16.63 -18.93 11.65
C VAL A 79 -17.46 -19.86 12.51
N ASP A 80 -17.12 -19.97 13.80
CA ASP A 80 -17.76 -20.88 14.76
C ASP A 80 -17.95 -22.31 14.19
N GLY A 81 -16.94 -22.82 13.49
CA GLY A 81 -16.93 -24.16 12.88
C GLY A 81 -17.58 -24.27 11.50
N ARG A 82 -18.16 -23.19 10.95
CA ARG A 82 -18.67 -23.15 9.57
C ARG A 82 -17.58 -22.66 8.63
N SER A 83 -17.21 -23.47 7.64
CA SER A 83 -16.17 -23.12 6.66
C SER A 83 -16.72 -22.33 5.48
N PHE A 84 -15.97 -21.33 5.05
CA PHE A 84 -16.19 -20.53 3.86
C PHE A 84 -14.88 -20.45 3.06
N GLU A 85 -14.97 -20.46 1.74
CA GLU A 85 -13.82 -20.41 0.83
C GLU A 85 -13.91 -19.19 -0.10
N PRO A 86 -13.69 -17.97 0.43
CA PRO A 86 -13.54 -16.79 -0.42
C PRO A 86 -12.42 -16.99 -1.45
N PHE A 87 -12.69 -16.58 -2.69
CA PHE A 87 -11.74 -16.62 -3.81
C PHE A 87 -11.39 -15.19 -4.25
N GLY A 88 -10.11 -14.93 -4.48
CA GLY A 88 -9.63 -13.65 -5.01
C GLY A 88 -8.12 -13.61 -5.11
N GLU A 89 -7.54 -12.41 -5.12
CA GLU A 89 -6.12 -12.21 -5.39
C GLU A 89 -5.28 -12.36 -4.12
N HIS A 90 -4.18 -13.09 -4.23
CA HIS A 90 -3.06 -13.08 -3.31
C HIS A 90 -1.91 -12.28 -3.91
N TYR A 91 -1.40 -11.34 -3.11
CA TYR A 91 -0.25 -10.50 -3.41
C TYR A 91 0.92 -10.92 -2.50
N PRO A 92 1.79 -11.85 -2.95
CA PRO A 92 2.79 -12.46 -2.08
C PRO A 92 3.83 -11.50 -1.49
N PRO A 93 4.32 -10.44 -2.18
CA PRO A 93 5.24 -9.48 -1.58
C PRO A 93 4.72 -8.79 -0.31
N ASP A 94 3.39 -8.71 -0.20
CA ASP A 94 2.67 -7.98 0.84
C ASP A 94 1.98 -8.91 1.84
N GLY A 95 1.94 -10.22 1.59
CA GLY A 95 1.19 -11.18 2.39
C GLY A 95 -0.30 -10.84 2.45
N LEU A 96 -0.81 -10.18 1.41
CA LEU A 96 -2.18 -9.69 1.30
C LEU A 96 -3.03 -10.68 0.51
N TRP A 97 -4.15 -11.05 1.10
CA TRP A 97 -5.18 -11.85 0.46
C TRP A 97 -6.45 -11.02 0.37
N THR A 98 -7.12 -11.12 -0.76
CA THR A 98 -8.33 -10.36 -1.07
C THR A 98 -9.39 -11.29 -1.61
N ALA A 99 -10.65 -10.94 -1.42
CA ALA A 99 -11.76 -11.67 -2.00
C ALA A 99 -13.07 -10.88 -1.97
N THR A 100 -14.01 -11.33 -2.79
CA THR A 100 -15.42 -10.95 -2.67
C THR A 100 -16.10 -11.96 -1.72
N PRO A 101 -16.47 -11.57 -0.49
CA PRO A 101 -17.11 -12.47 0.45
C PRO A 101 -18.57 -12.73 0.06
N SER A 102 -19.05 -13.95 0.31
CA SER A 102 -20.47 -14.27 0.14
C SER A 102 -21.32 -13.59 1.23
N ALA A 103 -22.61 -13.40 0.96
CA ALA A 103 -23.56 -12.89 1.95
C ALA A 103 -23.60 -13.78 3.21
N ASP A 104 -23.48 -15.10 3.06
CA ASP A 104 -23.44 -16.05 4.17
C ASP A 104 -22.19 -15.90 5.03
N LEU A 105 -21.03 -15.64 4.43
CA LEU A 105 -19.79 -15.35 5.17
C LEU A 105 -19.92 -14.04 5.95
N ILE A 106 -20.45 -12.98 5.33
CA ILE A 106 -20.68 -11.71 6.03
C ILE A 106 -21.65 -11.91 7.21
N ALA A 107 -22.76 -12.63 7.00
CA ALA A 107 -23.73 -12.93 8.05
C ALA A 107 -23.08 -13.73 9.19
N ALA A 108 -22.23 -14.72 8.86
CA ALA A 108 -21.49 -15.48 9.86
C ALA A 108 -20.50 -14.60 10.64
N LEU A 109 -19.72 -13.74 9.99
CA LEU A 109 -18.79 -12.83 10.65
C LEU A 109 -19.48 -11.85 11.60
N LYS A 110 -20.70 -11.40 11.26
CA LYS A 110 -21.51 -10.54 12.13
C LYS A 110 -22.07 -11.26 13.35
N ALA A 111 -22.48 -12.52 13.20
CA ALA A 111 -23.18 -13.28 14.24
C ALA A 111 -22.27 -14.18 15.08
N GLY A 112 -21.08 -14.51 14.58
CA GLY A 112 -20.17 -15.46 15.20
C GLY A 112 -19.36 -14.88 16.35
N ASN A 113 -18.60 -15.76 17.02
CA ASN A 113 -17.76 -15.42 18.16
C ASN A 113 -16.27 -15.45 17.80
N VAL A 114 -15.88 -16.39 16.93
CA VAL A 114 -14.49 -16.60 16.51
C VAL A 114 -14.43 -16.89 15.01
N ALA A 115 -13.50 -16.22 14.34
CA ALA A 115 -13.08 -16.56 12.99
C ALA A 115 -11.68 -17.19 13.01
N ARG A 116 -11.48 -18.25 12.23
CA ARG A 116 -10.17 -18.85 11.94
C ARG A 116 -9.87 -18.65 10.47
N VAL A 117 -8.81 -17.90 10.17
CA VAL A 117 -8.43 -17.57 8.79
C VAL A 117 -7.18 -18.35 8.43
N ALA A 118 -7.23 -19.12 7.34
CA ALA A 118 -6.17 -20.01 6.90
C ALA A 118 -5.97 -19.93 5.39
N PRO A 119 -5.00 -19.14 4.92
CA PRO A 119 -4.53 -19.26 3.55
C PRO A 119 -3.84 -20.62 3.30
N PRO A 120 -3.77 -21.07 2.04
CA PRO A 120 -3.02 -22.25 1.62
C PRO A 120 -1.64 -22.34 2.26
N ASP A 121 -1.31 -23.51 2.81
CA ASP A 121 -0.03 -23.85 3.44
C ASP A 121 0.37 -22.96 4.64
N GLN A 122 -0.55 -22.18 5.21
CA GLN A 122 -0.34 -21.32 6.37
C GLN A 122 -1.02 -21.89 7.63
N GLN A 123 -0.50 -21.52 8.81
CA GLN A 123 -1.18 -21.83 10.06
C GLN A 123 -2.42 -20.93 10.24
N PRO A 124 -3.57 -21.49 10.65
CA PRO A 124 -4.79 -20.71 10.89
C PRO A 124 -4.58 -19.68 12.00
N GLN A 125 -5.09 -18.47 11.79
CA GLN A 125 -5.06 -17.39 12.77
C GLN A 125 -6.44 -17.18 13.37
N ILE A 126 -6.49 -17.05 14.69
CA ILE A 126 -7.73 -16.92 15.45
C ILE A 126 -8.00 -15.43 15.68
N ILE A 127 -9.17 -14.97 15.23
CA ILE A 127 -9.63 -13.59 15.36
C ILE A 127 -10.95 -13.62 16.11
N ARG A 128 -11.02 -12.92 17.25
CA ARG A 128 -12.28 -12.79 18.00
C ARG A 128 -13.21 -11.85 17.26
N LEU A 129 -14.51 -12.18 17.23
CA LEU A 129 -15.54 -11.43 16.52
C LEU A 129 -16.33 -10.49 17.44
N ARG A 130 -15.83 -10.21 18.64
CA ARG A 130 -16.51 -9.28 19.56
C ARG A 130 -16.56 -7.88 18.92
N GLY A 131 -17.78 -7.34 18.80
CA GLY A 131 -18.02 -6.05 18.16
C GLY A 131 -18.10 -6.07 16.62
N SER A 132 -17.87 -7.23 15.98
CA SER A 132 -17.80 -7.34 14.51
C SER A 132 -19.09 -6.86 13.85
N SER A 133 -20.26 -7.23 14.39
CA SER A 133 -21.56 -6.86 13.80
C SER A 133 -21.68 -5.35 13.56
N ARG A 134 -21.41 -4.54 14.60
CA ARG A 134 -21.51 -3.07 14.51
C ARG A 134 -20.46 -2.50 13.57
N ALA A 135 -19.22 -3.00 13.62
CA ALA A 135 -18.15 -2.52 12.76
C ALA A 135 -18.45 -2.82 11.29
N ILE A 136 -18.87 -4.06 10.99
CA ILE A 136 -19.22 -4.51 9.64
C ILE A 136 -20.42 -3.74 9.09
N GLU A 137 -21.46 -3.49 9.90
CA GLU A 137 -22.59 -2.66 9.50
C GLU A 137 -22.17 -1.23 9.15
N GLY A 138 -21.28 -0.64 9.94
CA GLY A 138 -20.75 0.69 9.65
C GLY A 138 -19.89 0.72 8.37
N ALA A 139 -19.06 -0.29 8.15
CA ALA A 139 -18.19 -0.38 6.97
C ALA A 139 -18.96 -0.62 5.67
N LEU A 140 -20.08 -1.35 5.76
CA LEU A 140 -20.91 -1.70 4.60
C LEU A 140 -22.17 -0.83 4.47
N ALA A 141 -22.34 0.22 5.28
CA ALA A 141 -23.52 1.08 5.23
C ALA A 141 -23.75 1.70 3.84
N ASP A 142 -22.65 2.10 3.18
CA ASP A 142 -22.67 2.69 1.83
C ASP A 142 -22.42 1.68 0.72
N CYS A 143 -22.30 0.39 1.07
CA CYS A 143 -22.34 -0.69 0.10
C CYS A 143 -23.78 -0.86 -0.36
N ALA A 144 -24.20 0.06 -1.24
CA ALA A 144 -25.43 -0.06 -1.97
C ALA A 144 -25.45 -1.45 -2.59
N LEU A 145 -26.52 -2.20 -2.33
CA LEU A 145 -26.89 -3.37 -3.10
C LEU A 145 -27.03 -2.90 -4.54
N VAL A 146 -25.92 -2.87 -5.28
CA VAL A 146 -25.96 -2.71 -6.73
C VAL A 146 -26.64 -3.99 -7.18
N SER A 147 -27.97 -3.93 -7.22
CA SER A 147 -28.77 -4.88 -7.95
C SER A 147 -28.13 -4.91 -9.33
N ALA A 148 -27.86 -6.10 -9.85
CA ALA A 148 -27.07 -6.33 -11.07
C ALA A 148 -27.60 -5.61 -12.34
N SER A 149 -28.60 -4.75 -12.20
CA SER A 149 -29.24 -3.94 -13.22
C SER A 149 -28.71 -2.50 -13.32
N ASP A 150 -27.93 -1.98 -12.36
CA ASP A 150 -27.53 -0.56 -12.32
C ASP A 150 -26.02 -0.32 -12.49
N VAL A 151 -25.34 -1.05 -13.38
CA VAL A 151 -23.94 -0.73 -13.74
C VAL A 151 -23.95 0.38 -14.81
N PRO A 152 -23.55 1.62 -14.50
CA PRO A 152 -23.36 2.65 -15.51
C PRO A 152 -22.22 2.28 -16.45
N SER A 153 -22.47 2.45 -17.76
CA SER A 153 -21.51 2.20 -18.84
C SER A 153 -20.25 3.05 -18.66
N ALA A 154 -19.07 2.41 -18.75
CA ALA A 154 -17.74 2.98 -18.51
C ALA A 154 -17.24 3.95 -19.61
N ALA A 155 -18.11 4.84 -20.12
CA ALA A 155 -17.80 5.67 -21.27
C ALA A 155 -17.34 7.11 -20.95
N ASP A 156 -17.28 7.54 -19.68
CA ASP A 156 -17.19 8.99 -19.35
C ASP A 156 -16.00 9.43 -18.45
N GLN A 157 -14.91 8.65 -18.31
CA GLN A 157 -13.79 9.02 -17.42
C GLN A 157 -12.48 9.48 -18.09
N ASP A 158 -12.51 9.91 -19.36
CA ASP A 158 -11.34 10.48 -20.07
C ASP A 158 -11.38 12.01 -20.16
N ALA A 159 -11.50 12.71 -19.03
CA ALA A 159 -11.25 14.15 -18.97
C ALA A 159 -9.91 14.44 -18.28
N PRO A 160 -8.88 14.93 -19.00
CA PRO A 160 -7.60 15.30 -18.40
C PRO A 160 -7.78 16.54 -17.53
N GLY A 161 -7.80 16.35 -16.21
CA GLY A 161 -7.74 17.43 -15.24
C GLY A 161 -6.38 18.13 -15.28
N GLU A 162 -6.40 19.45 -15.46
CA GLU A 162 -5.24 20.32 -15.46
C GLU A 162 -4.66 20.40 -14.04
N VAL A 163 -3.53 19.72 -13.80
CA VAL A 163 -2.80 19.80 -12.52
C VAL A 163 -1.84 21.00 -12.59
N PRO A 164 -1.96 22.01 -11.70
CA PRO A 164 -1.03 23.12 -11.67
C PRO A 164 0.28 22.66 -11.02
N TYR A 165 1.29 22.36 -11.84
CA TYR A 165 2.65 22.04 -11.40
C TYR A 165 3.43 23.33 -11.06
N GLY A 166 3.54 23.63 -9.77
CA GLY A 166 4.53 24.56 -9.21
C GLY A 166 5.83 23.81 -8.87
N THR A 167 6.95 24.31 -9.35
CA THR A 167 8.23 23.59 -9.45
C THR A 167 8.93 23.44 -8.10
N THR A 168 8.97 22.22 -7.55
CA THR A 168 10.03 21.85 -6.59
C THR A 168 11.28 21.53 -7.40
N VAL A 169 12.43 22.11 -7.00
CA VAL A 169 13.73 21.89 -7.66
C VAL A 169 14.78 21.60 -6.60
N GLN A 170 14.55 20.56 -5.79
CA GLN A 170 15.50 20.18 -4.74
C GLN A 170 16.82 19.71 -5.36
N PHE A 171 16.78 19.13 -6.56
CA PHE A 171 17.99 18.74 -7.29
C PHE A 171 18.63 19.87 -8.09
N GLY A 172 18.17 21.12 -7.98
CA GLY A 172 18.57 22.18 -8.91
C GLY A 172 20.07 22.46 -8.95
N GLN A 173 20.74 22.41 -7.80
CA GLN A 173 22.20 22.56 -7.74
C GLN A 173 22.93 21.36 -8.34
N LEU A 174 22.43 20.14 -8.10
CA LEU A 174 22.98 18.92 -8.70
C LEU A 174 22.87 18.98 -10.22
N ILE A 175 21.69 19.35 -10.73
CA ILE A 175 21.43 19.44 -12.17
C ILE A 175 22.29 20.54 -12.80
N ALA A 176 22.30 21.75 -12.24
CA ALA A 176 23.12 22.86 -12.74
C ALA A 176 24.61 22.50 -12.80
N SER A 177 25.13 21.87 -11.73
CA SER A 177 26.54 21.47 -11.67
C SER A 177 26.87 20.39 -12.71
N THR A 178 25.96 19.44 -12.95
CA THR A 178 26.14 18.39 -13.96
C THR A 178 26.07 18.97 -15.37
N CYS A 179 25.08 19.82 -15.63
CA CYS A 179 24.90 20.52 -16.89
C CYS A 179 25.98 21.56 -17.18
N GLY A 180 26.74 21.99 -16.17
CA GLY A 180 27.74 23.05 -16.30
C GLY A 180 27.10 24.43 -16.51
N GLY A 181 25.86 24.64 -16.07
CA GLY A 181 25.11 25.87 -16.31
C GLY A 181 23.60 25.66 -16.29
N GLY A 182 22.91 26.32 -17.23
CA GLY A 182 21.47 26.29 -17.35
C GLY A 182 20.92 24.94 -17.83
N TYR A 183 19.68 24.68 -17.42
CA TYR A 183 18.93 23.47 -17.75
C TYR A 183 17.43 23.76 -17.72
N SER A 184 16.67 22.87 -18.32
CA SER A 184 15.21 22.80 -18.20
C SER A 184 14.80 21.40 -17.73
N LEU A 185 13.73 21.35 -16.92
CA LEU A 185 13.10 20.11 -16.47
C LEU A 185 11.75 19.92 -17.15
N ALA A 186 11.51 18.71 -17.64
CA ALA A 186 10.18 18.29 -18.07
C ALA A 186 9.23 18.18 -16.86
N VAL A 187 7.92 18.30 -17.11
CA VAL A 187 6.91 18.02 -16.09
C VAL A 187 7.03 16.55 -15.65
N GLY A 188 7.01 16.30 -14.34
CA GLY A 188 7.22 14.97 -13.75
C GLY A 188 8.68 14.49 -13.76
N ALA A 189 9.64 15.32 -14.17
CA ALA A 189 11.05 14.97 -14.05
C ALA A 189 11.51 14.94 -12.59
N GLU A 190 10.89 15.75 -11.73
CA GLU A 190 11.07 15.72 -10.28
C GLU A 190 9.69 15.43 -9.64
N GLU A 191 9.59 14.39 -8.82
CA GLU A 191 8.38 14.07 -8.07
C GLU A 191 8.71 13.91 -6.58
N THR A 192 7.74 14.16 -5.70
CA THR A 192 7.88 13.99 -4.25
C THR A 192 6.86 13.01 -3.63
N ALA A 193 7.30 12.22 -2.65
CA ALA A 193 6.44 11.41 -1.77
C ALA A 193 7.22 10.91 -0.54
N ASP A 194 6.52 10.48 0.50
CA ASP A 194 7.09 9.85 1.70
C ASP A 194 7.39 8.36 1.44
N LEU A 195 8.59 8.05 0.91
CA LEU A 195 9.02 6.69 0.57
C LEU A 195 9.54 5.92 1.78
N ASP A 196 10.15 6.61 2.75
CA ASP A 196 10.72 5.99 3.94
C ASP A 196 9.76 5.91 5.15
N GLY A 197 8.60 6.57 5.06
CA GLY A 197 7.54 6.54 6.06
C GLY A 197 7.82 7.42 7.27
N ASP A 198 8.72 8.40 7.15
CA ASP A 198 9.07 9.33 8.23
C ASP A 198 8.15 10.57 8.30
N GLY A 199 7.17 10.67 7.39
CA GLY A 199 6.22 11.76 7.30
C GLY A 199 6.74 12.99 6.55
N ARG A 200 7.92 12.91 5.92
CA ARG A 200 8.54 13.98 5.12
C ARG A 200 8.62 13.57 3.66
N GLU A 201 8.63 14.56 2.77
CA GLU A 201 8.66 14.32 1.33
C GLU A 201 10.07 13.99 0.84
N ASP A 202 10.25 12.76 0.37
CA ASP A 202 11.42 12.35 -0.40
C ASP A 202 11.30 12.83 -1.85
N VAL A 203 12.44 12.97 -2.53
CA VAL A 203 12.50 13.53 -3.89
C VAL A 203 13.07 12.51 -4.85
N VAL A 204 12.42 12.33 -5.99
CA VAL A 204 12.87 11.47 -7.08
C VAL A 204 13.09 12.30 -8.34
N LEU A 205 14.27 12.17 -8.95
CA LEU A 205 14.65 12.81 -10.21
C LEU A 205 14.80 11.77 -11.33
N ASP A 206 13.97 11.87 -12.37
CA ASP A 206 14.16 11.18 -13.65
C ASP A 206 15.08 12.00 -14.56
N TRP A 207 16.31 11.53 -14.78
CA TRP A 207 17.21 12.19 -15.72
C TRP A 207 16.71 12.18 -17.16
N ALA A 208 15.74 11.34 -17.53
CA ALA A 208 15.11 11.39 -18.84
C ALA A 208 14.40 12.72 -19.11
N GLY A 209 13.93 13.40 -18.06
CA GLY A 209 13.28 14.71 -18.13
C GLY A 209 14.22 15.91 -18.04
N VAL A 210 15.53 15.68 -17.89
CA VAL A 210 16.55 16.75 -17.78
C VAL A 210 17.12 17.10 -19.15
N THR A 211 17.08 18.38 -19.50
CA THR A 211 17.75 18.92 -20.70
C THR A 211 18.72 20.03 -20.29
N CYS A 212 20.01 19.86 -20.60
CA CYS A 212 21.03 20.89 -20.38
C CYS A 212 21.08 21.86 -21.56
N ASP A 213 21.39 23.14 -21.29
CA ASP A 213 21.66 24.12 -22.35
C ASP A 213 22.91 23.74 -23.15
N ASP A 214 23.93 23.21 -22.46
CA ASP A 214 25.11 22.61 -23.08
C ASP A 214 24.77 21.23 -23.65
N ARG A 215 24.51 21.19 -24.97
CA ARG A 215 24.19 19.95 -25.69
C ARG A 215 25.32 18.93 -25.69
N THR A 216 26.55 19.31 -25.39
CA THR A 216 27.68 18.36 -25.32
C THR A 216 27.54 17.39 -24.14
N LYS A 217 26.70 17.72 -23.15
CA LYS A 217 26.35 16.83 -22.03
C LYS A 217 25.50 15.63 -22.44
N GLY A 218 24.84 15.69 -23.59
CA GLY A 218 23.96 14.63 -24.07
C GLY A 218 22.64 14.53 -23.30
N ARG A 219 21.89 13.45 -23.58
CA ARG A 219 20.56 13.22 -22.99
C ARG A 219 20.66 12.99 -21.48
N GLY A 220 19.80 13.65 -20.71
CA GLY A 220 19.80 13.54 -19.25
C GLY A 220 21.16 13.89 -18.63
N ALA A 221 21.83 14.90 -19.18
CA ALA A 221 23.18 15.31 -18.79
C ALA A 221 24.25 14.20 -18.85
N GLY A 222 24.02 13.17 -19.69
CA GLY A 222 24.91 12.02 -19.85
C GLY A 222 24.52 10.82 -18.98
N PHE A 223 23.46 10.94 -18.17
CA PHE A 223 22.94 9.86 -17.34
C PHE A 223 21.86 9.02 -18.02
N CYS A 224 21.61 9.26 -19.30
CA CYS A 224 20.76 8.40 -20.13
C CYS A 224 21.61 7.63 -21.14
N GLY A 225 21.58 6.30 -21.03
CA GLY A 225 22.13 5.39 -22.03
C GLY A 225 21.16 5.14 -23.19
N ALA A 226 21.44 4.06 -23.95
CA ALA A 226 20.62 3.67 -25.09
C ALA A 226 19.20 3.22 -24.69
N ALA A 227 19.06 2.56 -23.53
CA ALA A 227 17.81 1.93 -23.12
C ALA A 227 17.20 2.48 -21.82
N LEU A 228 18.01 2.99 -20.90
CA LEU A 228 17.59 3.41 -19.56
C LEU A 228 18.24 4.74 -19.18
N CYS A 229 17.62 5.45 -18.23
CA CYS A 229 18.19 6.61 -17.57
C CYS A 229 18.48 6.31 -16.11
N ARG A 230 19.39 7.09 -15.52
CA ARG A 230 19.53 7.12 -14.07
C ARG A 230 18.29 7.76 -13.47
N ILE A 231 17.87 7.25 -12.33
CA ILE A 231 16.90 7.86 -11.42
C ILE A 231 17.65 8.12 -10.12
N ASP A 232 17.67 9.37 -9.67
CA ASP A 232 18.25 9.76 -8.39
C ASP A 232 17.13 9.89 -7.36
N VAL A 233 17.31 9.30 -6.18
CA VAL A 233 16.36 9.41 -5.06
C VAL A 233 17.07 10.01 -3.86
N LEU A 234 16.51 11.07 -3.31
CA LEU A 234 16.94 11.70 -2.07
C LEU A 234 15.93 11.39 -0.98
N LEU A 235 16.31 10.51 -0.04
CA LEU A 235 15.50 10.22 1.14
C LEU A 235 15.79 11.24 2.25
N THR A 236 14.74 11.83 2.80
CA THR A 236 14.79 12.90 3.79
C THR A 236 15.11 12.42 5.20
N GLY A 237 14.85 11.15 5.51
CA GLY A 237 15.20 10.51 6.77
C GLY A 237 16.72 10.41 6.98
N PRO A 238 17.38 9.29 6.63
CA PRO A 238 18.82 9.13 6.82
C PRO A 238 19.68 10.04 5.93
N GLY A 239 19.07 10.91 5.11
CA GLY A 239 19.76 11.78 4.17
C GLY A 239 20.47 11.00 3.06
N THR A 240 19.98 9.80 2.74
CA THR A 240 20.65 8.92 1.78
C THR A 240 20.25 9.28 0.36
N HIS A 241 21.26 9.56 -0.46
CA HIS A 241 21.13 9.63 -1.91
C HIS A 241 21.34 8.23 -2.50
N GLN A 242 20.40 7.79 -3.33
CA GLN A 242 20.44 6.51 -4.02
C GLN A 242 20.29 6.71 -5.53
N GLN A 243 20.91 5.81 -6.29
CA GLN A 243 20.85 5.82 -7.74
C GLN A 243 20.36 4.47 -8.24
N MET A 244 19.43 4.50 -9.18
CA MET A 244 18.92 3.31 -9.86
C MET A 244 18.77 3.55 -11.35
N MET A 245 18.62 2.47 -12.11
CA MET A 245 18.41 2.53 -13.56
C MET A 245 16.95 2.21 -13.88
N GLY A 246 16.29 3.11 -14.59
CA GLY A 246 14.89 2.96 -14.97
C GLY A 246 14.44 4.07 -15.90
N LEU A 247 13.13 4.12 -16.13
CA LEU A 247 12.43 5.17 -16.85
C LEU A 247 11.11 5.41 -16.13
N LYS A 248 10.57 6.64 -16.25
CA LYS A 248 9.22 6.97 -15.79
C LYS A 248 8.99 6.56 -14.32
N PRO A 249 9.82 7.04 -13.37
CA PRO A 249 9.52 6.86 -11.96
C PRO A 249 8.12 7.39 -11.68
N ARG A 250 7.36 6.65 -10.88
CA ARG A 250 6.08 7.11 -10.32
C ARG A 250 5.89 6.52 -8.94
N PHE A 251 5.28 7.27 -8.04
CA PHE A 251 4.91 6.73 -6.74
C PHE A 251 3.67 5.85 -6.84
N VAL A 252 3.71 4.69 -6.19
CA VAL A 252 2.59 3.76 -6.09
C VAL A 252 2.30 3.52 -4.62
N ARG A 253 1.06 3.80 -4.20
CA ARG A 253 0.61 3.54 -2.82
C ARG A 253 0.43 2.03 -2.60
N ARG A 254 0.90 1.53 -1.45
CA ARG A 254 0.96 0.11 -1.03
C ARG A 254 0.36 -0.09 0.36
N ILE A 255 0.40 -1.35 0.81
CA ILE A 255 0.00 -1.75 2.16
C ILE A 255 0.47 -0.85 3.29
N PHE A 256 -0.47 -0.49 4.16
CA PHE A 256 -0.26 0.29 5.39
C PHE A 256 0.28 1.70 5.14
N ASP A 257 -0.28 2.39 4.15
CA ASP A 257 0.12 3.74 3.74
C ASP A 257 1.60 3.84 3.35
N LYS A 258 2.22 2.71 2.99
CA LYS A 258 3.57 2.69 2.46
C LYS A 258 3.56 3.15 1.01
N VAL A 259 4.59 3.89 0.63
CA VAL A 259 4.82 4.27 -0.76
C VAL A 259 5.93 3.39 -1.32
N ALA A 260 5.73 2.89 -2.54
CA ALA A 260 6.80 2.31 -3.33
C ALA A 260 7.11 3.24 -4.51
N LEU A 261 8.37 3.27 -4.93
CA LEU A 261 8.74 3.88 -6.19
C LEU A 261 8.60 2.81 -7.27
N ARG A 262 7.82 3.06 -8.33
CA ARG A 262 7.74 2.18 -9.49
C ARG A 262 8.52 2.78 -10.65
N THR A 263 9.31 1.96 -11.32
CA THR A 263 10.05 2.34 -12.53
C THR A 263 9.77 1.37 -13.66
N THR A 264 9.82 1.82 -14.89
CA THR A 264 9.87 0.95 -16.07
C THR A 264 11.32 0.58 -16.38
N THR A 265 11.59 -0.70 -16.65
CA THR A 265 12.89 -1.17 -17.13
C THR A 265 12.72 -2.04 -18.38
N THR A 266 13.83 -2.35 -19.05
CA THR A 266 13.82 -3.12 -20.30
C THR A 266 14.99 -4.11 -20.36
N GLY A 267 14.90 -5.08 -21.26
CA GLY A 267 16.01 -5.96 -21.59
C GLY A 267 16.14 -7.16 -20.65
N ALA A 268 17.37 -7.61 -20.42
CA ALA A 268 17.65 -8.85 -19.68
C ALA A 268 17.01 -8.89 -18.28
N THR A 269 16.87 -7.74 -17.63
CA THR A 269 16.20 -7.59 -16.33
C THR A 269 14.74 -8.06 -16.36
N CYS A 270 14.09 -7.95 -17.52
CA CYS A 270 12.69 -8.30 -17.74
C CYS A 270 12.47 -9.66 -18.38
N GLY A 271 13.51 -10.48 -18.57
CA GLY A 271 13.40 -11.82 -19.17
C GLY A 271 13.74 -11.90 -20.67
N GLY A 272 14.10 -10.79 -21.32
CA GLY A 272 14.50 -10.79 -22.72
C GLY A 272 14.85 -9.41 -23.28
N PRO A 273 15.64 -9.32 -24.37
CA PRO A 273 16.19 -8.05 -24.87
C PRO A 273 15.13 -7.02 -25.30
N THR A 274 13.92 -7.44 -25.60
CA THR A 274 12.80 -6.58 -26.02
C THR A 274 11.69 -6.48 -24.99
N GLN A 275 11.81 -7.16 -23.85
CA GLN A 275 10.76 -7.14 -22.82
C GLN A 275 10.85 -5.86 -21.99
N ILE A 276 9.67 -5.31 -21.69
CA ILE A 276 9.47 -4.17 -20.80
C ILE A 276 8.75 -4.70 -19.57
N CYS A 277 9.22 -4.33 -18.39
CA CYS A 277 8.61 -4.71 -17.13
C CYS A 277 8.64 -3.54 -16.16
N GLU A 278 7.73 -3.58 -15.20
CA GLU A 278 7.71 -2.65 -14.09
C GLU A 278 8.50 -3.25 -12.92
N VAL A 279 9.29 -2.42 -12.24
CA VAL A 279 10.00 -2.78 -11.01
C VAL A 279 9.54 -1.84 -9.93
N ASP A 280 9.08 -2.44 -8.83
CA ASP A 280 8.74 -1.72 -7.61
C ASP A 280 9.95 -1.69 -6.68
N TRP A 281 10.20 -0.54 -6.07
CA TRP A 281 11.30 -0.31 -5.15
C TRP A 281 10.72 0.06 -3.80
N ARG A 282 11.04 -0.72 -2.78
CA ARG A 282 10.54 -0.54 -1.41
C ARG A 282 11.65 -0.16 -0.47
N PHE A 283 11.39 0.79 0.43
CA PHE A 283 12.33 1.12 1.49
C PHE A 283 12.35 -0.01 2.54
N ASP A 284 13.52 -0.57 2.80
CA ASP A 284 13.72 -1.68 3.76
C ASP A 284 14.12 -1.20 5.17
N GLY A 285 14.08 0.12 5.40
CA GLY A 285 14.61 0.77 6.61
C GLY A 285 16.02 1.34 6.43
N ARG A 286 16.69 1.07 5.31
CA ARG A 286 18.04 1.56 5.00
C ARG A 286 18.18 2.07 3.56
N LYS A 287 17.57 1.38 2.61
CA LYS A 287 17.65 1.71 1.18
C LYS A 287 16.41 1.24 0.42
N LEU A 288 16.30 1.67 -0.83
CA LEU A 288 15.30 1.17 -1.76
C LEU A 288 15.80 -0.15 -2.36
N GLU A 289 15.02 -1.21 -2.18
CA GLU A 289 15.28 -2.54 -2.71
C GLU A 289 14.22 -2.92 -3.74
N ALA A 290 14.67 -3.53 -4.84
CA ALA A 290 13.77 -4.00 -5.88
C ALA A 290 12.91 -5.16 -5.35
N THR A 291 11.60 -4.99 -5.39
CA THR A 291 10.61 -6.03 -5.12
C THR A 291 10.03 -6.48 -6.46
N ARG A 292 10.16 -7.78 -6.75
CA ARG A 292 9.56 -8.45 -7.90
C ARG A 292 8.43 -9.35 -7.42
#